data_AF-V4J2U6-F1
#
_entry.id   AF-V4J2U6-F1
#
_cell.length_a   1.000
_cell.length_b   1.000
_cell.length_c   1.000
_cell.angle_alpha   90.00
_cell.angle_beta   90.00
_cell.angle_gamma   90.00
#
_symmetry.space_group_name_H-M   'P 1'
#
loop_
_entity.id
_entity.type
_entity.pdbx_description
1 polymer ?
#
loop_
_entity_poly.entity_id
_entity_poly.type
_entity_poly.pdbx_seq_one_letter_code
_entity_poly.pdbx_strand_id
1 'polypeptide(L)'
;MSMPTKRENPPDILTEILDDLDAATLRSVRTYVERRLDDVGCSMVERICSETEGAVVDIEYYGPYTLVWKYPPDGDDGETKPLSLYRVTREWQVDGTESLHWSYLGEASEQPNGGRGNHDTTASGHATTHPRYEGETNGDDGER
;
A
#
# COMPACT_ATOMS: atom_id res chain seq x y z
N MET A 1 1.00 37.98 -7.78
CA MET A 1 2.34 37.61 -8.27
C MET A 1 2.95 36.69 -7.24
N SER A 2 2.94 35.38 -7.48
CA SER A 2 3.48 34.39 -6.53
C SER A 2 4.97 34.19 -6.78
N MET A 3 5.77 34.27 -5.73
CA MET A 3 7.22 34.05 -5.78
C MET A 3 7.54 32.55 -5.94
N PRO A 4 8.62 32.17 -6.65
CA PRO A 4 9.05 30.78 -6.70
C PRO A 4 9.53 30.36 -5.30
N THR A 5 8.89 29.35 -4.71
CA THR A 5 9.37 28.71 -3.49
C THR A 5 10.74 28.07 -3.77
N LYS A 6 11.75 28.54 -3.04
CA LYS A 6 13.12 28.03 -3.10
C LYS A 6 13.07 26.53 -2.82
N ARG A 7 13.46 25.70 -3.80
CA ARG A 7 13.69 24.26 -3.55
C ARG A 7 14.60 24.16 -2.35
N GLU A 8 14.14 23.54 -1.28
CA GLU A 8 14.98 23.30 -0.12
C GLU A 8 16.06 22.32 -0.55
N ASN A 9 17.30 22.79 -0.60
CA ASN A 9 18.43 21.92 -0.88
C ASN A 9 18.64 21.02 0.34
N PRO A 10 19.00 19.74 0.13
CA PRO A 10 19.42 18.90 1.23
C PRO A 10 20.65 19.53 1.93
N PRO A 11 20.85 19.27 3.23
CA PRO A 11 22.05 19.66 3.95
C PRO A 11 23.33 19.34 3.16
N ASP A 12 24.32 20.24 3.20
CA ASP A 12 25.55 20.13 2.39
C ASP A 12 26.25 18.78 2.58
N ILE A 13 26.29 18.27 3.81
CA ILE A 13 26.87 16.96 4.15
C ILE A 13 26.21 15.82 3.36
N LEU A 14 24.88 15.86 3.17
CA LEU A 14 24.18 14.84 2.38
C LEU A 14 24.50 14.97 0.90
N THR A 15 24.69 16.19 0.40
CA THR A 15 25.07 16.43 -1.00
C THR A 15 26.48 15.90 -1.27
N GLU A 16 27.44 16.19 -0.40
CA GLU A 16 28.81 15.67 -0.49
C GLU A 16 28.83 14.14 -0.48
N ILE A 17 28.04 13.50 0.41
CA ILE A 17 27.92 12.04 0.45
C ILE A 17 27.35 11.51 -0.87
N LEU A 18 26.31 12.13 -1.43
CA LEU A 18 25.67 11.68 -2.66
C LEU A 18 26.57 11.86 -3.89
N ASP A 19 27.34 12.94 -3.94
CA ASP A 19 28.27 13.24 -5.03
C ASP A 19 29.42 12.22 -5.14
N ASP A 20 29.79 11.59 -4.02
CA ASP A 20 30.82 10.53 -3.96
C ASP A 20 30.31 9.14 -4.38
N LEU A 21 28.99 8.96 -4.59
CA LEU A 21 28.40 7.66 -4.94
C LEU A 21 28.40 7.41 -6.45
N ASP A 22 28.64 6.16 -6.83
CA ASP A 22 28.45 5.73 -8.21
C ASP A 22 26.97 5.63 -8.61
N ALA A 23 26.71 5.56 -9.91
CA ALA A 23 25.36 5.55 -10.47
C ALA A 23 24.51 4.32 -10.08
N ALA A 24 25.11 3.17 -9.76
CA ALA A 24 24.36 2.02 -9.28
C ALA A 24 23.93 2.25 -7.83
N THR A 25 24.85 2.74 -7.00
CA THR A 25 24.58 3.06 -5.59
C THR A 25 23.55 4.18 -5.45
N LEU A 26 23.60 5.22 -6.28
CA LEU A 26 22.58 6.28 -6.32
C LEU A 26 21.17 5.75 -6.64
N ARG A 27 21.05 4.76 -7.55
CA ARG A 27 19.75 4.12 -7.83
C ARG A 27 19.24 3.36 -6.62
N SER A 28 20.11 2.64 -5.90
CA SER A 28 19.74 1.95 -4.66
C SER A 28 19.32 2.92 -3.55
N VAL A 29 20.03 4.04 -3.38
CA VAL A 29 19.65 5.10 -2.44
C VAL A 29 18.29 5.68 -2.79
N ARG A 30 18.03 5.97 -4.07
CA ARG A 30 16.72 6.43 -4.53
C ARG A 30 15.61 5.45 -4.13
N THR A 31 15.77 4.16 -4.43
CA THR A 31 14.79 3.12 -4.05
C THR A 31 14.59 3.05 -2.53
N TYR A 32 15.67 3.16 -1.75
CA TYR A 32 15.58 3.18 -0.29
C TYR A 32 14.80 4.41 0.22
N VAL A 33 15.10 5.59 -0.30
CA VAL A 33 14.43 6.85 0.09
C VAL A 33 12.96 6.82 -0.29
N GLU A 34 12.62 6.35 -1.50
CA GLU A 34 11.22 6.15 -1.92
C GLU A 34 10.48 5.23 -0.94
N ARG A 35 11.06 4.07 -0.60
CA ARG A 35 10.49 3.15 0.40
C ARG A 35 10.38 3.80 1.79
N ARG A 36 11.38 4.56 2.22
CA ARG A 36 11.38 5.22 3.53
C ARG A 36 10.34 6.33 3.61
N LEU A 37 10.09 7.05 2.51
CA LEU A 37 9.02 8.03 2.41
C LEU A 37 7.65 7.35 2.46
N ASP A 38 7.50 6.16 1.86
CA ASP A 38 6.31 5.33 2.02
C ASP A 38 6.12 4.87 3.48
N ASP A 39 7.19 4.52 4.20
CA ASP A 39 7.13 4.09 5.61
C ASP A 39 6.85 5.25 6.59
N VAL A 40 7.28 6.47 6.27
CA VAL A 40 7.17 7.64 7.16
C VAL A 40 5.94 8.51 6.85
N GLY A 41 5.46 8.52 5.61
CA GLY A 41 4.16 9.08 5.24
C GLY A 41 3.00 8.12 5.54
N CYS A 42 1.75 8.55 5.32
CA CYS A 42 0.68 7.57 5.08
C CYS A 42 1.11 6.77 3.85
N SER A 43 1.13 5.45 3.98
CA SER A 43 1.49 4.57 2.87
C SER A 43 0.57 4.85 1.67
N MET A 44 1.09 4.66 0.46
CA MET A 44 0.32 4.82 -0.78
C MET A 44 -1.02 4.07 -0.70
N VAL A 45 -1.01 2.89 -0.07
CA VAL A 45 -2.19 2.04 0.18
C VAL A 45 -3.20 2.74 1.09
N GLU A 46 -2.77 3.26 2.25
CA GLU A 46 -3.66 3.95 3.18
C GLU A 46 -4.30 5.18 2.55
N ARG A 47 -3.52 5.94 1.76
CA ARG A 47 -4.03 7.09 1.01
C ARG A 47 -5.06 6.69 -0.03
N ILE A 48 -4.76 5.67 -0.83
CA ILE A 48 -5.70 5.11 -1.81
C ILE A 48 -7.01 4.73 -1.12
N CYS A 49 -6.95 3.97 -0.03
CA CYS A 49 -8.15 3.56 0.71
C CYS A 49 -8.93 4.75 1.30
N SER A 50 -8.25 5.81 1.73
CA SER A 50 -8.90 7.01 2.29
C SER A 50 -9.54 7.93 1.24
N GLU A 51 -8.94 8.04 0.05
CA GLU A 51 -9.40 8.94 -1.01
C GLU A 51 -10.39 8.24 -1.97
N THR A 52 -10.49 6.91 -1.91
CA THR A 52 -11.35 6.15 -2.81
C THR A 52 -12.80 6.15 -2.37
N GLU A 53 -13.67 6.57 -3.27
CA GLU A 53 -15.11 6.29 -3.19
C GLU A 53 -15.41 4.90 -3.77
N GLY A 54 -16.23 4.13 -3.06
CA GLY A 54 -16.58 2.74 -3.40
C GLY A 54 -15.67 1.70 -2.75
N ALA A 55 -15.98 0.42 -2.99
CA ALA A 55 -15.23 -0.68 -2.39
C ALA A 55 -13.96 -0.99 -3.19
N VAL A 56 -12.79 -0.86 -2.56
CA VAL A 56 -11.51 -1.34 -3.09
C VAL A 56 -11.45 -2.86 -2.90
N VAL A 57 -11.13 -3.58 -3.98
CA VAL A 57 -11.03 -5.04 -4.00
C VAL A 57 -9.58 -5.49 -3.82
N ASP A 58 -8.64 -4.87 -4.54
CA ASP A 58 -7.23 -5.19 -4.43
C ASP A 58 -6.32 -4.01 -4.82
N ILE A 59 -5.09 -4.04 -4.32
CA ILE A 59 -4.06 -3.03 -4.53
C ILE A 59 -2.71 -3.72 -4.76
N GLU A 60 -2.12 -3.51 -5.94
CA GLU A 60 -0.76 -3.97 -6.25
C GLU A 60 0.21 -2.79 -6.42
N TYR A 61 1.25 -2.76 -5.59
CA TYR A 61 2.26 -1.70 -5.62
C TYR A 61 3.45 -2.08 -6.50
N TYR A 62 3.81 -1.21 -7.46
CA TYR A 62 4.92 -1.43 -8.39
C TYR A 62 6.09 -0.45 -8.20
N GLY A 63 6.05 0.43 -7.20
CA GLY A 63 7.02 1.50 -7.00
C GLY A 63 6.51 2.84 -7.54
N PRO A 64 6.75 3.17 -8.83
CA PRO A 64 6.36 4.46 -9.38
C PRO A 64 4.84 4.58 -9.64
N TYR A 65 4.10 3.49 -9.51
CA TYR A 65 2.65 3.46 -9.60
C TYR A 65 2.07 2.30 -8.80
N THR A 66 0.77 2.34 -8.59
CA THR A 66 -0.03 1.30 -7.94
C THR A 66 -1.21 0.94 -8.85
N LEU A 67 -1.52 -0.34 -9.00
CA LEU A 67 -2.74 -0.80 -9.64
C LEU A 67 -3.83 -0.98 -8.58
N VAL A 68 -5.03 -0.50 -8.86
CA VAL A 68 -6.17 -0.55 -7.94
C VAL A 68 -7.37 -1.11 -8.67
N TRP A 69 -7.93 -2.19 -8.11
CA TRP A 69 -9.20 -2.75 -8.54
C TRP A 69 -10.28 -2.26 -7.58
N LYS A 70 -11.33 -1.61 -8.09
CA LYS A 70 -12.44 -1.14 -7.25
C LYS A 70 -13.78 -1.21 -7.94
N TYR A 71 -14.82 -1.36 -7.14
CA TYR A 71 -16.19 -1.11 -7.59
C TYR A 71 -16.50 0.40 -7.55
N PRO A 72 -17.35 0.90 -8.45
CA PRO A 72 -17.92 2.23 -8.31
C PRO A 72 -18.70 2.35 -6.99
N PRO A 73 -18.88 3.58 -6.47
CA PRO A 73 -19.66 3.81 -5.26
C PRO A 73 -21.08 3.26 -5.37
N ASP A 74 -21.71 3.05 -4.22
CA ASP A 74 -23.04 2.46 -4.21
C ASP A 74 -24.12 3.40 -4.77
N GLY A 75 -24.47 3.22 -6.06
CA GLY A 75 -25.74 3.70 -6.62
C GLY A 75 -26.91 2.79 -6.24
N ASP A 76 -28.09 3.38 -6.12
CA ASP A 76 -29.39 2.78 -5.71
C ASP A 76 -29.92 1.71 -6.68
N ASP A 77 -29.23 1.52 -7.82
CA ASP A 77 -29.71 0.70 -8.91
C ASP A 77 -29.06 -0.69 -8.81
N GLY A 78 -29.89 -1.72 -8.58
CA GLY A 78 -29.51 -3.12 -8.34
C GLY A 78 -28.84 -3.86 -9.50
N GLU A 79 -28.07 -3.17 -10.34
CA GLU A 79 -27.22 -3.75 -11.38
C GLU A 79 -25.89 -4.24 -10.80
N THR A 80 -25.37 -5.34 -11.35
CA THR A 80 -24.04 -5.85 -11.01
C THR A 80 -22.99 -4.86 -11.50
N LYS A 81 -22.30 -4.22 -10.57
CA LYS A 81 -21.32 -3.18 -10.89
C LYS A 81 -20.06 -3.80 -11.50
N PRO A 82 -19.55 -3.28 -12.63
CA PRO A 82 -18.31 -3.77 -13.20
C PRO A 82 -17.14 -3.46 -12.25
N LEU A 83 -16.20 -4.39 -12.17
CA LEU A 83 -14.93 -4.17 -11.49
C LEU A 83 -14.05 -3.31 -12.40
N SER A 84 -13.58 -2.18 -11.90
CA SER A 84 -12.75 -1.25 -12.68
C SER A 84 -11.30 -1.31 -12.23
N LEU A 85 -10.38 -1.32 -13.19
CA LEU A 85 -8.93 -1.23 -12.96
C LEU A 85 -8.42 0.18 -13.19
N TYR A 86 -7.65 0.68 -12.24
CA TYR A 86 -6.99 1.97 -12.29
C TYR A 86 -5.49 1.85 -12.08
N ARG A 87 -4.73 2.72 -12.74
CA ARG A 87 -3.36 3.04 -12.38
C ARG A 87 -3.36 4.33 -11.56
N VAL A 88 -2.75 4.26 -10.38
CA VAL A 88 -2.64 5.39 -9.44
C VAL A 88 -1.17 5.77 -9.28
N THR A 89 -0.89 7.06 -9.41
CA THR A 89 0.45 7.63 -9.22
C THR A 89 0.40 8.81 -8.25
N ARG A 90 1.48 9.03 -7.50
CA ARG A 90 1.65 10.25 -6.71
C ARG A 90 1.99 11.40 -7.64
N GLU A 91 1.31 12.52 -7.45
CA GLU A 91 1.60 13.77 -8.16
C GLU A 91 1.91 14.86 -7.13
N TRP A 92 3.10 15.45 -7.24
CA TRP A 92 3.50 16.57 -6.40
C TRP A 92 2.97 17.86 -7.00
N GLN A 93 2.12 18.54 -6.24
CA GLN A 93 1.59 19.85 -6.60
C GLN A 93 2.64 20.95 -6.35
N VAL A 94 2.45 22.09 -7.01
CA VAL A 94 3.36 23.24 -6.95
C VAL A 94 3.47 23.83 -5.52
N ASP A 95 2.42 23.66 -4.71
CA ASP A 95 2.38 24.08 -3.31
C ASP A 95 3.07 23.10 -2.34
N GLY A 96 3.64 22.01 -2.85
CA GLY A 96 4.29 20.97 -2.06
C GLY A 96 3.33 19.93 -1.49
N THR A 97 2.02 20.04 -1.77
CA THR A 97 1.07 18.97 -1.44
C THR A 97 1.22 17.80 -2.41
N GLU A 98 0.98 16.59 -1.93
CA GLU A 98 0.96 15.39 -2.76
C GLU A 98 -0.49 14.96 -2.98
N SER A 99 -0.89 14.73 -4.23
CA SER A 99 -2.20 14.20 -4.61
C SER A 99 -2.07 12.86 -5.32
N LEU A 100 -3.17 12.10 -5.37
CA LEU A 100 -3.25 10.88 -6.17
C LEU A 100 -3.82 11.19 -7.55
N HIS A 101 -3.08 10.84 -8.59
CA HIS A 101 -3.56 10.86 -9.97
C HIS A 101 -4.07 9.48 -10.37
N TRP A 102 -5.33 9.43 -10.82
CA TRP A 102 -6.04 8.20 -11.18
C TRP A 102 -6.24 8.10 -12.69
N SER A 103 -5.69 7.05 -13.31
CA SER A 103 -5.88 6.73 -14.72
C SER A 103 -6.70 5.45 -14.87
N TYR A 104 -7.89 5.55 -15.46
CA TYR A 104 -8.72 4.38 -15.76
C TYR A 104 -8.08 3.52 -16.86
N LEU A 105 -7.95 2.22 -16.60
CA LEU A 105 -7.35 1.25 -17.54
C LEU A 105 -8.38 0.33 -18.20
N GLY A 106 -9.61 0.27 -17.69
CA GLY A 106 -10.68 -0.56 -18.23
C GLY A 106 -11.42 -1.36 -17.16
N GLU A 107 -12.41 -2.13 -17.62
CA GLU A 107 -13.12 -3.10 -16.79
C GLU A 107 -12.26 -4.36 -16.64
N ALA A 108 -12.15 -4.87 -15.42
CA ALA A 108 -11.46 -6.11 -15.13
C ALA A 108 -12.47 -7.26 -15.09
N SER A 109 -12.22 -8.29 -15.90
CA SER A 109 -13.06 -9.49 -15.98
C SER A 109 -12.84 -10.46 -14.81
N GLU A 110 -11.73 -10.31 -14.07
CA GLU A 110 -11.32 -11.21 -12.99
C GLU A 110 -10.78 -10.40 -11.80
N GLN A 111 -11.18 -10.79 -10.58
CA GLN A 111 -10.50 -10.31 -9.37
C GLN A 111 -9.06 -10.86 -9.40
N PRO A 112 -8.03 -10.05 -9.14
CA PRO A 112 -6.67 -10.56 -9.00
C PRO A 112 -6.69 -11.65 -7.92
N ASN A 113 -6.36 -12.86 -8.35
CA ASN A 113 -6.38 -14.04 -7.52
C ASN A 113 -5.40 -13.83 -6.36
N GLY A 114 -5.84 -13.97 -5.11
CA GLY A 114 -5.03 -13.88 -3.88
C GLY A 114 -4.01 -15.03 -3.73
N GLY A 115 -3.30 -15.36 -4.80
CA GLY A 115 -2.32 -16.42 -4.89
C GLY A 115 -0.97 -15.97 -4.36
N ARG A 116 -0.84 -15.95 -3.03
CA ARG A 116 0.47 -16.16 -2.38
C ARG A 116 1.02 -17.49 -2.90
N GLY A 117 1.96 -17.41 -3.86
CA GLY A 117 2.66 -18.56 -4.38
C GLY A 117 3.30 -19.34 -3.24
N ASN A 118 2.87 -20.58 -3.09
CA ASN A 118 3.47 -21.58 -2.22
C ASN A 118 4.95 -21.75 -2.62
N HIS A 119 5.86 -21.17 -1.84
CA HIS A 119 7.20 -21.73 -1.76
C HIS A 119 7.12 -22.99 -0.90
N ASP A 120 6.95 -24.10 -1.60
CA ASP A 120 7.36 -25.42 -1.14
C ASP A 120 8.82 -25.32 -0.67
N THR A 121 9.02 -25.33 0.64
CA THR A 121 10.29 -25.69 1.25
C THR A 121 10.00 -26.81 2.22
N THR A 122 10.09 -28.02 1.67
CA THR A 122 10.31 -29.23 2.45
C THR A 122 11.61 -29.08 3.24
N ALA A 123 11.52 -28.72 4.53
CA ALA A 123 12.58 -28.88 5.50
C ALA A 123 11.98 -29.03 6.91
N SER A 124 11.72 -30.29 7.26
CA SER A 124 11.92 -30.92 8.56
C SER A 124 12.01 -30.03 9.82
N GLY A 125 11.08 -30.27 10.75
CA GLY A 125 11.36 -30.24 12.19
C GLY A 125 11.11 -28.93 12.93
N HIS A 126 9.90 -28.78 13.47
CA HIS A 126 9.62 -28.67 14.91
C HIS A 126 8.23 -28.04 15.10
N ALA A 127 7.28 -28.87 15.52
CA ALA A 127 5.98 -28.42 15.98
C ALA A 127 6.17 -27.61 17.27
N THR A 128 5.96 -26.30 17.21
CA THR A 128 5.61 -25.52 18.40
C THR A 128 4.10 -25.46 18.47
N THR A 129 3.55 -26.41 19.21
CA THR A 129 2.16 -26.42 19.65
C THR A 129 1.86 -25.13 20.42
N HIS A 130 1.02 -24.26 19.85
CA HIS A 130 0.39 -23.20 20.63
C HIS A 130 -0.59 -23.84 21.63
N PRO A 131 -0.59 -23.42 22.92
CA PRO A 131 -1.52 -23.96 23.88
C PRO A 131 -2.96 -23.58 23.51
N ARG A 132 -3.75 -24.64 23.35
CA ARG A 132 -5.21 -24.69 23.26
C ARG A 132 -5.78 -24.03 24.53
N TYR A 133 -6.41 -22.86 24.40
CA TYR A 133 -7.30 -22.36 25.44
C TYR A 133 -8.58 -23.18 25.37
N GLU A 134 -8.66 -24.22 26.18
CA GLU A 134 -9.91 -24.88 26.53
C GLU A 134 -10.04 -24.99 28.05
N GLY A 135 -11.19 -24.52 28.51
CA GLY A 135 -11.86 -25.04 29.69
C GLY A 135 -11.65 -24.23 30.94
N GLU A 136 -12.70 -23.52 31.37
CA GLU A 136 -13.37 -23.83 32.65
C GLU A 136 -14.88 -23.63 32.47
N THR A 137 -15.59 -24.73 32.21
CA THR A 137 -16.97 -24.90 32.66
C THR A 137 -16.91 -25.56 34.02
N ASN A 138 -17.63 -25.03 35.02
CA ASN A 138 -18.59 -25.80 35.81
C ASN A 138 -19.32 -24.86 36.77
N GLY A 139 -20.66 -24.91 36.71
CA GLY A 139 -21.52 -24.42 37.78
C GLY A 139 -21.44 -25.35 38.98
N ASP A 140 -21.85 -24.83 40.12
CA ASP A 140 -22.25 -25.60 41.29
C ASP A 140 -23.61 -25.08 41.75
N ASP A 141 -24.56 -26.00 41.79
CA ASP A 141 -25.95 -25.84 42.19
C ASP A 141 -26.08 -25.81 43.74
N GLY A 142 -26.84 -24.85 44.25
CA GLY A 142 -27.93 -25.14 45.20
C GLY A 142 -27.67 -25.38 46.70
N GLU A 143 -28.60 -24.78 47.48
CA GLU A 143 -29.03 -25.09 48.86
C GLU A 143 -28.10 -24.76 50.06
N ARG A 144 -28.47 -23.75 50.85
CA ARG A 144 -29.52 -23.86 51.88
C ARG A 144 -29.98 -22.51 52.42
#